data_AF-A0A915PA68-F1
#
_entry.id   AF-A0A915PA68-F1
#
_cell.length_a   1.000
_cell.length_b   1.000
_cell.length_c   1.000
_cell.angle_alpha   90.00
_cell.angle_beta   90.00
_cell.angle_gamma   90.00
#
_symmetry.space_group_name_H-M   'P 1'
#
loop_
_entity.id
_entity.type
_entity.pdbx_description
1 polymer ?
#
loop_
_entity_poly.entity_id
_entity_poly.type
_entity_poly.pdbx_seq_one_letter_code
_entity_poly.pdbx_strand_id
1 'polypeptide(L)'
;MSGIGKTTAAELCCKELGLSFVIMNASDVRNKAAIEKRSEQLVCNQMEQYCSKDGASSKSPVKSETKNKKPFDHLLIMDEVDGMSGNADRAGMSELIQMIKRTKVPIICICNDRQSMKVRSLANYCFDLRFQRPRVEQIK
;
A
#
# COMPACT_ATOMS: atom_id res chain seq x y z
N MET A 1 -10.47 -1.84 -15.25
CA MET A 1 -10.04 -0.96 -16.37
C MET A 1 -8.59 -0.55 -16.15
N SER A 2 -7.70 -0.78 -17.12
CA SER A 2 -6.29 -0.36 -17.06
C SER A 2 -6.11 1.07 -17.59
N GLY A 3 -5.04 1.75 -17.20
CA GLY A 3 -4.63 3.04 -17.79
C GLY A 3 -5.41 4.29 -17.35
N ILE A 4 -6.17 4.24 -16.25
CA ILE A 4 -6.94 5.41 -15.73
C ILE A 4 -6.25 6.12 -14.54
N GLY A 5 -4.98 5.84 -14.30
CA GLY A 5 -4.19 6.52 -13.26
C GLY A 5 -4.34 5.99 -11.83
N LYS A 6 -4.82 4.75 -11.62
CA LYS A 6 -5.01 4.19 -10.26
C LYS A 6 -3.71 4.12 -9.45
N THR A 7 -2.68 3.48 -10.02
CA THR A 7 -1.35 3.35 -9.41
C THR A 7 -0.71 4.73 -9.24
N THR A 8 -0.77 5.56 -10.28
CA THR A 8 -0.24 6.92 -10.26
C THR A 8 -0.90 7.78 -9.17
N ALA A 9 -2.23 7.70 -9.01
CA ALA A 9 -2.94 8.45 -7.97
C ALA A 9 -2.52 7.99 -6.57
N ALA A 10 -2.42 6.67 -6.33
CA ALA A 10 -1.98 6.15 -5.04
C ALA A 10 -0.55 6.64 -4.69
N GLU A 11 0.37 6.60 -5.65
CA GLU A 11 1.73 7.13 -5.49
C GLU A 11 1.76 8.63 -5.20
N LEU A 12 1.01 9.41 -5.98
CA LEU A 12 0.98 10.86 -5.83
C LEU A 12 0.40 11.27 -4.48
N CYS A 13 -0.68 10.62 -4.04
CA CYS A 13 -1.23 10.86 -2.70
C CYS A 13 -0.21 10.56 -1.60
N CYS A 14 0.58 9.48 -1.72
CA CYS A 14 1.62 9.19 -0.74
C CYS A 14 2.74 10.24 -0.76
N LYS A 15 3.18 10.67 -1.95
CA LYS A 15 4.21 11.70 -2.12
C LYS A 15 3.75 13.05 -1.57
N GLU A 16 2.51 13.45 -1.84
CA GLU A 16 1.91 14.71 -1.40
C GLU A 16 1.77 14.77 0.13
N LEU A 17 1.40 13.65 0.76
CA LEU A 17 1.35 13.52 2.21
C LEU A 17 2.76 13.34 2.85
N GLY A 18 3.80 13.21 2.03
CA GLY A 18 5.17 12.96 2.47
C GLY A 18 5.31 11.66 3.25
N LEU A 19 4.62 10.61 2.81
CA LEU A 19 4.63 9.27 3.39
C LEU A 19 5.64 8.39 2.66
N SER A 20 6.36 7.55 3.41
CA SER A 20 7.15 6.48 2.79
C SER A 20 6.20 5.37 2.36
N PHE A 21 6.38 4.80 1.17
CA PHE A 21 5.56 3.68 0.73
C PHE A 21 6.37 2.63 -0.01
N VAL A 22 5.86 1.41 -0.01
CA VAL A 22 6.38 0.31 -0.83
C VAL A 22 5.27 -0.16 -1.75
N ILE A 23 5.56 -0.24 -3.04
CA ILE A 23 4.67 -0.84 -4.03
C ILE A 23 5.07 -2.30 -4.24
N MET A 24 4.10 -3.19 -4.24
CA MET A 24 4.24 -4.59 -4.56
C MET A 24 3.18 -4.98 -5.58
N ASN A 25 3.58 -5.69 -6.63
CA ASN A 25 2.62 -6.34 -7.51
C ASN A 25 2.16 -7.65 -6.87
N ALA A 26 0.86 -7.81 -6.69
CA ALA A 26 0.30 -8.96 -6.00
C ALA A 26 0.52 -10.28 -6.77
N SER A 27 0.64 -10.23 -8.09
CA SER A 27 0.94 -11.41 -8.92
C SER A 27 2.38 -11.94 -8.74
N ASP A 28 3.31 -11.08 -8.33
CA ASP A 28 4.69 -11.48 -8.04
C ASP A 28 4.81 -12.08 -6.64
N VAL A 29 3.94 -11.68 -5.72
CA VAL A 29 3.97 -12.09 -4.32
C VAL A 29 3.12 -13.33 -4.12
N ARG A 30 3.58 -14.43 -4.70
CA ARG A 30 2.88 -15.74 -4.74
C ARG A 30 2.93 -16.52 -3.43
N ASN A 31 3.54 -16.00 -2.36
CA ASN A 31 3.76 -16.76 -1.13
C ASN A 31 3.52 -15.92 0.15
N LYS A 32 2.80 -16.50 1.12
CA LYS A 32 2.50 -15.93 2.44
C LYS A 32 3.75 -15.39 3.13
N ALA A 33 4.83 -16.15 3.12
CA ALA A 33 6.10 -15.77 3.72
C ALA A 33 6.73 -14.51 3.10
N ALA A 34 6.47 -14.23 1.81
CA ALA A 34 6.98 -13.03 1.14
C ALA A 34 6.19 -11.77 1.51
N ILE A 35 4.87 -11.90 1.71
CA ILE A 35 4.01 -10.81 2.21
C ILE A 35 4.38 -10.48 3.65
N GLU A 36 4.43 -11.50 4.52
CA GLU A 36 4.74 -11.35 5.95
C GLU A 36 6.12 -10.72 6.14
N LYS A 37 7.18 -11.30 5.58
CA LYS A 37 8.56 -10.81 5.74
C LYS A 37 8.73 -9.35 5.31
N ARG A 38 8.06 -8.93 4.23
CA ARG A 38 8.20 -7.55 3.70
C ARG A 38 7.35 -6.56 4.49
N SER A 39 6.17 -6.99 4.97
CA SER A 39 5.36 -6.21 5.90
C SER A 39 6.07 -6.02 7.25
N GLU A 40 6.73 -7.06 7.77
CA GLU A 40 7.54 -7.01 8.99
C GLU A 40 8.74 -6.08 8.84
N GLN A 41 9.43 -6.10 7.69
CA GLN A 41 10.49 -5.15 7.38
C GLN A 41 9.99 -3.70 7.35
N LEU A 42 8.78 -3.45 6.81
CA LEU A 42 8.19 -2.12 6.81
C LEU A 42 7.83 -1.62 8.22
N VAL A 43 7.41 -2.52 9.09
CA VAL A 43 7.15 -2.22 10.51
C VAL A 43 8.46 -2.03 11.28
N CYS A 44 9.49 -2.84 11.06
CA CYS A 44 10.79 -2.67 11.72
C CYS A 44 11.51 -1.38 11.30
N ASN A 45 11.36 -0.94 10.05
CA ASN A 45 11.91 0.34 9.58
C ASN A 45 11.30 1.56 10.31
N GLN A 46 10.09 1.43 10.90
CA GLN A 46 9.53 2.45 11.79
C GLN A 46 10.38 2.63 13.06
N MET A 47 11.07 1.58 13.51
CA MET A 47 11.85 1.56 14.75
C MET A 47 13.29 2.07 14.56
N GLU A 48 13.93 1.78 13.43
CA GLU A 48 15.32 2.22 13.17
C GLU A 48 15.44 3.76 13.05
N GLN A 49 14.39 4.41 12.54
CA GLN A 49 14.31 5.87 12.51
C GLN A 49 14.16 6.48 13.92
N TYR A 50 13.65 5.71 14.89
CA TYR A 50 13.55 6.10 16.30
C TYR A 50 14.85 5.82 17.08
N CYS A 51 15.54 4.70 16.83
CA CYS A 51 16.75 4.30 17.56
C CYS A 51 18.02 5.07 17.15
N SER A 52 18.04 5.71 15.98
CA SER A 52 19.22 6.46 15.51
C SER A 52 19.44 7.82 16.20
N LYS A 53 18.70 8.12 17.28
CA LYS A 53 18.81 9.39 18.02
C LYS A 53 19.85 9.39 19.16
N ASP A 54 20.45 8.26 19.52
CA ASP A 54 21.40 8.17 20.65
C ASP A 54 22.86 7.82 20.26
N GLY A 55 23.34 8.26 19.08
CA GLY A 55 24.73 8.03 18.69
C GLY A 55 25.25 9.03 17.66
N ALA A 56 26.23 9.83 18.07
CA ALA A 56 26.82 10.94 17.34
C ALA A 56 27.20 10.65 15.86
N SER A 57 26.67 11.45 14.92
CA SER A 57 27.42 12.16 13.87
C SER A 57 26.48 12.69 12.76
N SER A 58 26.37 14.02 12.71
CA SER A 58 26.32 14.82 11.49
C SER A 58 25.41 14.38 10.33
N LYS A 59 24.12 14.74 10.42
CA LYS A 59 23.38 15.41 9.34
C LYS A 59 22.24 16.21 9.96
N SER A 60 22.23 17.50 9.67
CA SER A 60 21.49 18.57 10.32
C SER A 60 20.03 18.21 10.65
N PRO A 61 19.53 18.55 11.85
CA PRO A 61 18.11 18.55 12.09
C PRO A 61 17.54 19.69 11.27
N VAL A 62 16.74 19.38 10.24
CA VAL A 62 15.79 20.36 9.73
C VAL A 62 14.81 20.60 10.87
N LYS A 63 15.11 21.61 11.70
CA LYS A 63 14.12 22.33 12.48
C LYS A 63 13.09 22.92 11.51
N SER A 64 11.92 23.26 12.06
CA SER A 64 10.87 24.07 11.42
C SER A 64 9.87 23.18 10.64
N GLU A 65 8.56 23.12 10.90
CA GLU A 65 7.61 24.03 11.55
C GLU A 65 6.36 23.22 11.94
N THR A 66 5.43 23.84 12.66
CA THR A 66 4.08 23.46 13.11
C THR A 66 3.25 22.54 12.18
N LYS A 67 3.68 21.31 11.92
CA LYS A 67 3.05 20.41 10.95
C LYS A 67 2.23 19.34 11.67
N ASN A 68 0.94 19.30 11.34
CA ASN A 68 0.00 18.24 11.67
C ASN A 68 0.71 16.89 11.83
N LYS A 69 0.61 16.26 13.02
CA LYS A 69 1.12 14.91 13.24
C LYS A 69 0.56 14.02 12.14
N LYS A 70 1.43 13.51 11.26
CA LYS A 70 1.04 12.52 10.27
C LYS A 70 0.54 11.29 11.02
N PRO A 71 -0.60 10.69 10.65
CA PRO A 71 -1.17 9.57 11.38
C PRO A 71 -0.32 8.29 11.28
N PHE A 72 0.53 8.18 10.26
CA PHE A 72 1.44 7.07 10.01
C PHE A 72 2.61 7.54 9.13
N ASP A 73 3.76 6.86 9.22
CA ASP A 73 4.98 7.20 8.46
C ASP A 73 5.17 6.34 7.20
N HIS A 74 4.62 5.13 7.22
CA HIS A 74 4.76 4.14 6.15
C HIS A 74 3.41 3.63 5.66
N LEU A 75 3.34 3.27 4.37
CA LEU A 75 2.15 2.71 3.72
C LEU A 75 2.55 1.57 2.75
N LEU A 76 1.70 0.56 2.62
CA LEU A 76 1.88 -0.53 1.64
C LEU A 76 0.90 -0.35 0.47
N ILE A 77 1.40 -0.37 -0.75
CA ILE A 77 0.57 -0.40 -1.97
C ILE A 77 0.67 -1.79 -2.58
N MET A 78 -0.46 -2.50 -2.62
CA MET A 78 -0.61 -3.79 -3.28
C MET A 78 -1.32 -3.57 -4.62
N ASP A 79 -0.56 -3.58 -5.72
CA ASP A 79 -1.10 -3.41 -7.07
C ASP A 79 -1.51 -4.76 -7.69
N GLU A 80 -2.46 -4.71 -8.64
CA GLU A 80 -2.97 -5.87 -9.37
C GLU A 80 -3.45 -7.02 -8.48
N VAL A 81 -4.16 -6.74 -7.38
CA VAL A 81 -4.64 -7.77 -6.44
C VAL A 81 -5.65 -8.75 -7.07
N ASP A 82 -6.26 -8.38 -8.19
CA ASP A 82 -7.08 -9.27 -9.01
C ASP A 82 -6.25 -10.27 -9.83
N GLY A 83 -4.96 -10.00 -10.03
CA GLY A 83 -4.00 -10.88 -10.69
C GLY A 83 -3.54 -12.08 -9.85
N MET A 84 -3.88 -12.12 -8.55
CA MET A 84 -3.67 -13.29 -7.67
C MET A 84 -4.61 -14.45 -8.05
N SER A 85 -4.33 -15.07 -9.19
CA SER A 85 -5.22 -16.00 -9.89
C SER A 85 -4.56 -17.38 -10.14
N GLY A 86 -4.98 -18.38 -9.36
CA GLY A 86 -4.52 -19.77 -9.45
C GLY A 86 -4.88 -20.56 -8.19
N ASN A 87 -4.66 -21.88 -8.19
CA ASN A 87 -4.87 -22.74 -7.00
C ASN A 87 -3.93 -22.36 -5.85
N ALA A 88 -2.73 -21.86 -6.17
CA ALA A 88 -1.76 -21.37 -5.18
C ALA A 88 -2.17 -20.03 -4.54
N ASP A 89 -2.92 -19.20 -5.27
CA ASP A 89 -3.18 -17.81 -4.86
C ASP A 89 -4.42 -17.63 -3.98
N ARG A 90 -5.21 -18.70 -3.80
CA ARG A 90 -6.33 -18.71 -2.84
C ARG A 90 -5.84 -18.51 -1.40
N ALA A 91 -4.67 -19.05 -1.08
CA ALA A 91 -4.00 -18.82 0.19
C ALA A 91 -3.53 -17.36 0.32
N GLY A 92 -2.99 -16.77 -0.76
CA GLY A 92 -2.49 -15.40 -0.76
C GLY A 92 -3.58 -14.34 -0.51
N MET A 93 -4.77 -14.49 -1.09
CA MET A 93 -5.88 -13.56 -0.83
C MET A 93 -6.40 -13.64 0.61
N SER A 94 -6.48 -14.85 1.17
CA SER A 94 -6.85 -15.05 2.58
C SER A 94 -5.83 -14.39 3.51
N GLU A 95 -4.54 -14.54 3.18
CA GLU A 95 -3.45 -13.92 3.94
C GLU A 95 -3.49 -12.39 3.86
N LEU A 96 -3.70 -11.81 2.68
CA LEU A 96 -3.86 -10.36 2.52
C LEU A 96 -5.01 -9.82 3.38
N ILE A 97 -6.14 -10.52 3.45
CA ILE A 97 -7.25 -10.18 4.34
C ILE A 97 -6.84 -10.26 5.81
N GLN A 98 -6.08 -11.28 6.22
CA GLN A 98 -5.57 -11.40 7.58
C GLN A 98 -4.58 -10.28 7.92
N MET A 99 -3.71 -9.93 6.98
CA MET A 99 -2.77 -8.82 7.10
C MET A 99 -3.54 -7.51 7.31
N ILE A 100 -4.56 -7.22 6.47
CA ILE A 100 -5.42 -6.03 6.62
C ILE A 100 -6.07 -5.94 8.01
N LYS A 101 -6.50 -7.07 8.57
CA LYS A 101 -7.11 -7.12 9.90
C LYS A 101 -6.13 -6.91 11.05
N ARG A 102 -4.86 -7.29 10.89
CA ARG A 102 -3.86 -7.33 11.97
C ARG A 102 -2.89 -6.15 11.92
N THR A 103 -2.58 -5.64 10.74
CA THR A 103 -1.57 -4.61 10.56
C THR A 103 -2.03 -3.25 11.07
N LYS A 104 -1.08 -2.45 11.54
CA LYS A 104 -1.27 -1.02 11.82
C LYS A 104 -0.76 -0.14 10.67
N VAL A 105 -0.08 -0.73 9.68
CA VAL A 105 0.38 -0.04 8.48
C VAL A 105 -0.76 0.01 7.48
N PRO A 106 -1.19 1.19 7.00
CA PRO A 106 -2.25 1.28 6.01
C PRO A 106 -1.87 0.58 4.71
N ILE A 107 -2.87 -0.05 4.09
CA ILE A 107 -2.71 -0.79 2.85
C ILE A 107 -3.65 -0.20 1.79
N ILE A 108 -3.11 0.17 0.63
CA ILE A 108 -3.86 0.51 -0.56
C ILE A 108 -3.85 -0.69 -1.49
N CYS A 109 -5.01 -1.30 -1.72
CA CYS A 109 -5.18 -2.39 -2.68
C CYS A 109 -5.72 -1.83 -4.00
N ILE A 110 -5.03 -2.11 -5.11
CA ILE A 110 -5.43 -1.68 -6.45
C ILE A 110 -5.80 -2.92 -7.26
N CYS A 111 -6.97 -2.89 -7.89
CA CYS A 111 -7.45 -3.95 -8.77
C CYS A 111 -7.99 -3.38 -10.09
N ASN A 112 -7.94 -4.17 -11.16
CA ASN A 112 -8.54 -3.84 -12.44
C ASN A 112 -9.97 -4.37 -12.57
N ASP A 113 -10.26 -5.55 -12.03
CA ASP A 113 -11.58 -6.18 -11.97
C ASP A 113 -12.11 -6.34 -10.53
N ARG A 114 -12.99 -5.39 -10.16
CA ARG A 114 -13.70 -5.36 -8.88
C ARG A 114 -14.79 -6.45 -8.76
N GLN A 115 -15.28 -7.00 -9.88
CA GLN A 115 -16.38 -7.96 -9.88
C GLN A 115 -15.92 -9.40 -9.64
N SER A 116 -14.63 -9.68 -9.79
CA SER A 116 -14.05 -10.99 -9.46
C SER A 116 -14.42 -11.45 -8.04
N MET A 117 -14.74 -12.74 -7.88
CA MET A 117 -15.17 -13.29 -6.58
C MET A 117 -14.13 -13.09 -5.47
N LYS A 118 -12.84 -13.11 -5.82
CA LYS A 118 -11.72 -12.92 -4.90
C LYS A 118 -11.63 -11.48 -4.40
N VAL A 119 -11.75 -10.50 -5.29
CA VAL A 119 -11.76 -9.09 -4.89
C VAL A 119 -13.03 -8.77 -4.11
N ARG A 120 -14.17 -9.40 -4.41
CA ARG A 120 -15.39 -9.25 -3.61
C ARG A 120 -15.18 -9.62 -2.13
N SER A 121 -14.45 -10.70 -1.83
CA SER A 121 -14.17 -11.04 -0.42
C SER A 121 -13.19 -10.07 0.25
N LEU A 122 -12.20 -9.57 -0.49
CA LEU A 122 -11.26 -8.55 0.00
C LEU A 122 -11.95 -7.21 0.27
N ALA A 123 -12.83 -6.78 -0.63
CA ALA A 123 -13.48 -5.49 -0.60
C ALA A 123 -14.41 -5.30 0.61
N ASN A 124 -14.88 -6.39 1.24
CA ASN A 124 -15.64 -6.32 2.48
C ASN A 124 -14.82 -5.78 3.67
N TYR A 125 -13.48 -5.75 3.55
CA TYR A 125 -12.55 -5.26 4.57
C TYR A 125 -11.84 -3.96 4.16
N CYS A 126 -12.20 -3.40 3.00
CA CYS A 126 -11.55 -2.22 2.44
C CYS A 126 -12.56 -1.11 2.20
N PHE A 127 -12.08 0.13 2.17
CA PHE A 127 -12.84 1.24 1.60
C PHE A 127 -12.81 1.15 0.07
N ASP A 128 -13.98 0.99 -0.58
CA ASP A 128 -14.10 0.79 -2.03
C ASP A 128 -14.12 2.13 -2.79
N LEU A 129 -12.97 2.54 -3.33
CA LEU A 129 -12.82 3.72 -4.17
C LEU A 129 -12.83 3.34 -5.66
N ARG A 130 -13.76 3.93 -6.44
CA ARG A 130 -13.94 3.60 -7.86
C ARG A 130 -13.43 4.70 -8.77
N PHE A 131 -12.45 4.34 -9.60
CA PHE A 131 -12.00 5.20 -10.68
C PHE A 131 -12.90 5.03 -11.90
N GLN A 132 -13.38 6.15 -12.44
CA GLN A 132 -14.13 6.19 -13.69
C GLN A 132 -13.21 6.61 -14.83
N ARG A 133 -13.59 6.29 -16.08
CA ARG A 133 -12.90 6.86 -17.23
C ARG A 133 -13.08 8.38 -17.20
N PRO A 134 -12.00 9.16 -17.36
CA PRO A 134 -12.14 10.60 -17.52
C PRO A 134 -13.01 10.91 -18.73
N ARG A 135 -13.75 12.01 -18.67
CA ARG A 135 -14.52 12.52 -19.80
C ARG A 135 -13.57 12.99 -20.90
N VAL A 136 -14.03 12.99 -22.14
CA VAL A 136 -13.23 13.43 -23.29
C VAL A 136 -12.70 14.86 -23.10
N GLU A 137 -13.51 15.74 -22.51
CA GLU A 137 -13.17 17.13 -22.17
C GLU A 137 -12.02 17.26 -21.16
N GLN A 138 -11.76 16.23 -20.35
CA GLN A 138 -10.69 16.24 -19.35
C GLN A 138 -9.36 15.68 -19.90
N ILE A 139 -9.39 15.11 -21.11
CA ILE A 139 -8.24 14.49 -21.77
C ILE A 139 -7.72 15.36 -22.93
N LYS A 140 -8.58 16.24 -23.48
CA LYS A 140 -8.27 17.13 -24.59
C LYS A 140 -7.81 18.51 -24.13
#